data_AF-A0AAU5BCX3-F1
#
_entry.id   AF-A0AAU5BCX3-F1
#
_cell.length_a   1.000
_cell.length_b   1.000
_cell.length_c   1.000
_cell.angle_alpha   90.00
_cell.angle_beta   90.00
_cell.angle_gamma   90.00
#
_symmetry.space_group_name_H-M   'P 1'
#
loop_
_entity.id
_entity.type
_entity.pdbx_description
1 polymer ?
#
loop_
_entity_poly.entity_id
_entity_poly.type
_entity_poly.pdbx_seq_one_letter_code
_entity_poly.pdbx_strand_id
1 'polypeptide(L)' 'MTDRQHALQQLREAGFSLDAFTEEQQEVLEELGPDELSLLLDIKSRLDEAGPDVQAHAEIAGGALF' A
#
# COMPACT_ATOMS: atom_id res chain seq x y z
N MET A 1 3.03 -22.62 4.30
CA MET A 1 2.52 -21.25 4.06
C MET A 1 1.05 -21.39 3.72
N THR A 2 0.18 -20.74 4.49
CA THR A 2 -1.27 -20.70 4.20
C THR A 2 -1.54 -19.63 3.14
N ASP A 3 -2.63 -19.75 2.37
CA ASP A 3 -3.02 -18.76 1.34
C ASP A 3 -3.09 -17.32 1.90
N ARG A 4 -3.45 -17.17 3.18
CA ARG A 4 -3.51 -15.88 3.90
C ARG A 4 -2.15 -15.20 4.07
N GLN A 5 -1.11 -15.96 4.43
CA GLN A 5 0.25 -15.43 4.53
C GLN A 5 0.85 -15.10 3.15
N HIS A 6 0.33 -15.74 2.10
CA HIS A 6 0.74 -15.46 0.72
C HIS A 6 0.26 -14.07 0.27
N ALA A 7 -0.91 -13.62 0.70
CA ALA A 7 -1.43 -12.29 0.37
C ALA A 7 -0.53 -11.16 0.88
N LEU A 8 -0.16 -11.17 2.16
CA LEU A 8 0.76 -10.16 2.72
C LEU A 8 2.13 -10.22 2.06
N GLN A 9 2.62 -11.41 1.72
CA GLN A 9 3.89 -11.51 1.02
C GLN A 9 3.83 -10.85 -0.36
N GLN A 10 2.77 -11.10 -1.15
CA GLN A 10 2.60 -10.50 -2.46
C GLN A 10 2.46 -8.97 -2.38
N LEU A 11 1.73 -8.46 -1.38
CA LEU A 11 1.65 -7.02 -1.13
C LEU A 11 3.02 -6.43 -0.77
N ARG A 12 3.79 -7.09 0.10
CA ARG A 12 5.14 -6.63 0.48
C ARG A 12 6.10 -6.64 -0.72
N GLU A 13 6.07 -7.69 -1.54
CA GLU A 13 6.87 -7.80 -2.76
C GLU A 13 6.50 -6.74 -3.80
N ALA A 14 5.21 -6.37 -3.86
CA ALA A 14 4.76 -5.26 -4.68
C ALA A 14 5.19 -3.89 -4.13
N GLY A 15 5.70 -3.80 -2.89
CA GLY A 15 6.19 -2.55 -2.30
C GLY A 15 5.18 -1.83 -1.42
N PHE A 16 4.12 -2.50 -0.96
CA PHE A 16 3.26 -1.98 0.09
C PHE A 16 3.99 -2.00 1.44
N SER A 17 3.99 -0.87 2.15
CA SER A 17 4.58 -0.74 3.49
C SER A 17 3.68 -1.33 4.58
N LEU A 18 3.63 -2.66 4.67
CA LEU A 18 2.78 -3.36 5.63
C LEU A 18 3.10 -3.03 7.10
N ASP A 19 4.33 -2.61 7.39
CA ASP A 19 4.78 -2.26 8.74
C ASP A 19 4.14 -0.96 9.28
N ALA A 20 3.46 -0.18 8.42
CA ALA A 20 2.68 0.98 8.82
C ALA A 20 1.26 0.64 9.31
N PHE A 21 0.82 -0.59 9.12
CA PHE A 21 -0.50 -1.08 9.51
C PHE A 21 -0.45 -1.77 10.87
N THR A 22 -1.53 -1.65 11.65
CA THR A 22 -1.69 -2.42 12.89
C THR A 22 -1.92 -3.90 12.60
N GLU A 23 -1.80 -4.75 13.62
CA GLU A 23 -2.04 -6.19 13.47
C GLU A 23 -3.46 -6.47 12.94
N GLU A 24 -4.47 -5.78 13.45
CA GLU A 24 -5.86 -5.94 12.99
C GLU A 24 -6.06 -5.48 11.54
N GLN A 25 -5.30 -4.48 11.10
CA GLN A 25 -5.33 -4.04 9.70
C GLN A 25 -4.62 -5.02 8.77
N GLN A 26 -3.54 -5.67 9.24
CA GLN A 26 -2.89 -6.74 8.50
C GLN A 26 -3.79 -7.96 8.39
N GLU A 27 -4.59 -8.29 9.42
CA GLU A 27 -5.61 -9.35 9.34
C GLU A 27 -6.62 -9.09 8.21
N VAL A 28 -7.09 -7.86 8.05
CA VAL A 28 -7.99 -7.50 6.92
C VAL A 28 -7.31 -7.75 5.57
N LEU A 29 -6.02 -7.45 5.45
CA LEU A 29 -5.25 -7.70 4.22
C LEU A 29 -4.97 -9.20 4.00
N GLU A 30 -4.88 -9.99 5.06
CA GLU A 30 -4.76 -11.46 5.01
C GLU A 30 -6.04 -12.14 4.56
N GLU A 31 -7.20 -11.53 4.80
CA GLU A 31 -8.51 -12.05 4.40
C GLU A 31 -8.87 -11.75 2.94
N LEU A 32 -8.06 -10.96 2.23
CA LEU A 32 -8.29 -10.64 0.84
C LEU A 32 -8.35 -11.90 -0.03
N GLY A 33 -9.42 -11.99 -0.82
CA GLY A 33 -9.53 -13.01 -1.85
C GLY A 33 -8.52 -12.79 -2.98
N PRO A 34 -8.30 -13.81 -3.83
CA PRO A 34 -7.36 -13.70 -4.96
C PRO A 34 -7.72 -12.58 -5.94
N ASP A 35 -9.01 -12.37 -6.19
CA ASP A 35 -9.49 -11.31 -7.11
C ASP A 35 -9.26 -9.91 -6.54
N GLU A 36 -9.48 -9.72 -5.24
CA GLU A 36 -9.29 -8.44 -4.54
C GLU A 36 -7.80 -8.08 -4.46
N LEU A 37 -6.96 -9.07 -4.16
CA LEU A 37 -5.52 -8.93 -4.18
C LEU A 37 -5.02 -8.57 -5.58
N SER A 38 -5.48 -9.27 -6.61
CA SER A 38 -5.13 -8.96 -8.00
C SER A 38 -5.53 -7.54 -8.39
N LEU A 39 -6.71 -7.07 -7.95
CA LEU A 39 -7.17 -5.72 -8.21
C LEU A 39 -6.29 -4.66 -7.52
N LEU A 40 -5.91 -4.88 -6.26
CA LEU A 40 -5.02 -3.96 -5.53
C LEU A 40 -3.64 -3.86 -6.19
N LEU A 41 -3.10 -4.98 -6.65
CA LEU A 41 -1.83 -5.01 -7.37
C LEU A 41 -1.92 -4.27 -8.72
N ASP A 42 -3.01 -4.45 -9.47
CA ASP A 42 -3.26 -3.72 -10.72
C ASP A 42 -3.33 -2.20 -10.50
N ILE A 43 -4.12 -1.79 -9.50
CA ILE A 43 -4.25 -0.38 -9.13
C ILE A 43 -2.87 0.20 -8.77
N LYS A 44 -2.08 -0.52 -7.98
CA LYS A 44 -0.73 -0.08 -7.64
C LYS A 44 0.16 0.09 -8.89
N SER A 45 0.18 -0.89 -9.79
CA SER A 45 0.96 -0.80 -11.03
C SER A 45 0.60 0.45 -11.83
N ARG A 46 -0.70 0.73 -11.97
CA ARG A 46 -1.20 1.90 -12.69
C ARG A 46 -0.85 3.23 -12.00
N LEU A 47 -0.84 3.25 -10.67
CA LEU A 47 -0.37 4.41 -9.91
C LEU A 47 1.14 4.63 -10.07
N ASP A 48 1.93 3.55 -10.04
CA ASP A 48 3.38 3.63 -10.25
C ASP A 48 3.70 4.11 -11.69
N GLU A 49 2.92 3.68 -12.69
CA GLU A 49 3.02 4.13 -14.08
C GLU A 49 2.60 5.58 -14.31
N ALA A 50 1.59 6.05 -13.56
CA ALA A 50 1.12 7.44 -13.64
C ALA A 50 2.16 8.46 -13.13
N GLY A 51 3.22 7.98 -12.45
CA GLY A 51 4.26 8.81 -11.86
C GLY A 51 3.83 9.46 -10.56
N PRO A 52 4.77 10.03 -9.78
CA PRO A 52 4.44 10.66 -8.50
C PRO A 52 3.59 11.92 -8.71
N ASP A 53 2.50 12.04 -7.95
CA ASP A 53 1.67 13.27 -7.86
C ASP A 53 2.41 14.49 -7.27
N VAL A 54 3.72 14.40 -7.04
CA VAL A 54 4.52 15.43 -6.37
C VAL A 54 5.26 16.32 -7.37
N GLN A 55 4.49 17.06 -8.16
CA GLN A 55 4.89 18.38 -8.66
C GLN A 55 4.01 19.46 -8.00
N ALA A 56 3.66 19.32 -6.73
CA ALA A 56 2.99 20.35 -5.95
C ALA A 56 3.35 20.23 -4.46
N HIS A 57 4.09 21.22 -3.96
CA HIS A 57 4.56 21.41 -2.57
C HIS A 57 5.98 20.90 -2.24
N ALA A 58 6.96 21.37 -3.03
CA ALA A 58 8.33 21.57 -2.55
C ALA A 58 8.51 22.91 -1.78
N GLU A 59 7.45 23.69 -1.59
CA GLU A 59 7.51 24.95 -0.83
C GLU A 59 6.38 24.98 0.20
N ILE A 60 6.62 24.48 1.42
CA ILE A 60 6.48 25.21 2.70
C ILE A 60 7.23 24.37 3.75
N ALA A 61 8.54 24.63 3.89
CA ALA A 61 9.22 24.44 5.15
C ALA A 61 8.95 25.69 6.00
N GLY A 62 8.23 25.56 7.12
CA GLY A 62 7.99 26.67 8.03
C GLY A 62 7.01 26.29 9.12
N GLY A 63 7.53 26.03 10.32
CA GLY A 63 6.78 25.50 11.45
C GLY A 63 5.68 26.42 12.00
N ALA A 64 4.89 25.79 12.89
CA ALA A 64 4.02 26.37 13.91
C ALA A 64 2.84 27.23 13.43
N LEU A 65 1.65 26.64 13.35
CA LEU A 65 0.38 27.29 13.71
C LEU A 65 -0.60 26.22 14.26
N PHE A 66 -0.73 26.22 15.60
CA PHE A 66 -1.89 25.89 16.46
C PHE A 66 -2.68 24.59 16.26
#